data_AF-A0A6J4RVA9-F1
#
_entry.id   AF-A0A6J4RVA9-F1
#
_cell.length_a   1.000
_cell.length_b   1.000
_cell.length_c   1.000
_cell.angle_alpha   90.00
_cell.angle_beta   90.00
_cell.angle_gamma   90.00
#
_symmetry.space_group_name_H-M   'P 1'
#
loop_
_entity.id
_entity.type
_entity.pdbx_description
1 polymer ?
#
loop_
_entity_poly.entity_id
_entity_poly.type
_entity_poly.pdbx_seq_one_letter_code
_entity_poly.pdbx_strand_id
1 'polypeptide(L)'
;MSTFASRDRPTWLVATAAAALVAVALLLLASAAPASAHHYDHLLAPETACGGERQANTSETSSELEAVMRCMHSHARAKTGRRALSDNSLLVRSSDAKSADMLRCGQFSHRACGRSTLYHVHRVGYTPGGCWGAAENIAWGRATSGACARS
;
A
#
# COMPACT_ATOMS: atom_id res chain seq x y z
N MET A 1 -2.81 65.65 -26.71
CA MET A 1 -3.77 64.56 -26.40
C MET A 1 -3.46 63.40 -27.32
N SER A 2 -2.97 62.30 -26.75
CA SER A 2 -2.39 61.17 -27.49
C SER A 2 -3.46 60.15 -27.88
N THR A 3 -3.51 59.80 -29.16
CA THR A 3 -4.36 58.73 -29.70
C THR A 3 -3.69 57.38 -29.48
N PHE A 4 -4.36 56.47 -28.76
CA PHE A 4 -3.93 55.08 -28.58
C PHE A 4 -4.24 54.27 -29.85
N ALA A 5 -3.22 53.66 -30.45
CA ALA A 5 -3.37 52.70 -31.54
C ALA A 5 -3.68 51.30 -30.99
N SER A 6 -4.80 50.71 -31.40
CA SER A 6 -5.14 49.30 -31.15
C SER A 6 -4.19 48.39 -31.93
N ARG A 7 -3.48 47.50 -31.23
CA ARG A 7 -2.68 46.42 -31.83
C ARG A 7 -3.55 45.18 -31.94
N ASP A 8 -4.05 44.91 -33.13
CA ASP A 8 -4.76 43.67 -33.43
C ASP A 8 -3.78 42.49 -33.33
N ARG A 9 -4.04 41.57 -32.40
CA ARG A 9 -3.23 40.36 -32.23
C ARG A 9 -3.67 39.33 -33.29
N PRO A 10 -2.75 38.75 -34.07
CA PRO A 10 -3.11 37.81 -35.11
C PRO A 10 -3.71 36.52 -34.53
N THR A 11 -4.94 36.21 -34.89
CA THR A 11 -5.73 35.07 -34.38
C THR A 11 -5.11 33.70 -34.71
N TRP A 12 -4.23 33.62 -35.72
CA TRP A 12 -3.54 32.39 -36.13
C TRP A 12 -2.48 31.89 -35.12
N LEU A 13 -1.93 32.78 -34.27
CA LEU A 13 -0.99 32.38 -33.21
C LEU A 13 -1.68 31.69 -32.02
N VAL A 14 -2.98 31.94 -31.81
CA VAL A 14 -3.77 31.34 -30.72
C VAL A 14 -4.21 29.92 -31.10
N ALA A 15 -4.56 29.71 -32.37
CA ALA A 15 -5.04 28.42 -32.87
C ALA A 15 -3.94 27.32 -32.85
N THR A 16 -2.69 27.68 -33.15
CA THR A 16 -1.56 26.73 -33.16
C THR A 16 -1.14 26.30 -31.76
N ALA A 17 -1.15 27.22 -30.79
CA ALA A 17 -0.87 26.93 -29.39
C ALA A 17 -1.92 25.99 -28.76
N ALA A 18 -3.20 26.18 -29.10
CA ALA A 18 -4.28 25.30 -28.64
C ALA A 18 -4.16 23.87 -29.20
N ALA A 19 -3.85 23.72 -30.48
CA ALA A 19 -3.66 22.41 -31.11
C ALA A 19 -2.46 21.64 -30.54
N ALA A 20 -1.35 22.34 -30.25
CA ALA A 20 -0.17 21.74 -29.62
C ALA A 20 -0.45 21.27 -28.18
N LEU A 21 -1.21 22.03 -27.39
CA LEU A 21 -1.61 21.64 -26.04
C LEU A 21 -2.53 20.42 -26.01
N VAL A 22 -3.49 20.33 -26.95
CA VAL A 22 -4.37 19.16 -27.09
C VAL A 22 -3.58 17.92 -27.48
N ALA A 23 -2.64 18.03 -28.43
CA ALA A 23 -1.79 16.92 -28.83
C ALA A 23 -0.91 16.41 -27.67
N VAL A 24 -0.30 17.31 -26.90
CA VAL A 24 0.50 16.95 -25.71
C VAL A 24 -0.36 16.29 -24.62
N ALA A 25 -1.57 16.80 -24.37
CA ALA A 25 -2.49 16.20 -23.40
C ALA A 25 -2.91 14.77 -23.81
N LEU A 26 -3.19 14.55 -25.10
CA LEU A 26 -3.51 13.22 -25.64
C LEU A 26 -2.34 12.23 -25.56
N LEU A 27 -1.10 12.69 -25.79
CA LEU A 27 0.12 11.89 -25.62
C LEU A 27 0.39 11.51 -24.15
N LEU A 28 0.07 12.40 -23.21
CA LEU A 28 0.19 12.13 -21.76
C LEU A 28 -0.89 11.17 -21.23
N LEU A 29 -2.09 11.18 -21.82
CA LEU A 29 -3.17 10.25 -21.48
C LEU A 29 -2.91 8.82 -22.00
N ALA A 30 -2.21 8.68 -23.12
CA ALA A 30 -1.93 7.37 -23.75
C ALA A 30 -0.81 6.55 -23.07
N SER A 31 -0.07 7.14 -22.13
CA SER A 31 1.08 6.50 -21.45
C SER A 31 0.78 5.99 -20.03
N ALA A 32 -0.48 6.09 -19.58
CA ALA A 32 -0.92 5.46 -18.33
C ALA A 32 -1.19 3.96 -18.53
N ALA A 33 -0.13 3.17 -18.75
CA ALA A 33 -0.25 1.72 -18.69
C ALA A 33 -0.61 1.30 -17.25
N PRO A 34 -1.54 0.35 -17.05
CA PRO A 34 -1.78 -0.20 -15.73
C PRO A 34 -0.48 -0.84 -15.23
N ALA A 35 -0.08 -0.50 -14.01
CA ALA A 35 1.05 -1.17 -13.36
C ALA A 35 0.68 -2.64 -13.12
N SER A 36 1.10 -3.52 -14.03
CA SER A 36 0.93 -4.96 -13.87
C SER A 36 1.93 -5.45 -12.83
N ALA A 37 1.44 -5.89 -11.66
CA ALA A 37 2.25 -6.50 -10.62
C ALA A 37 2.56 -7.98 -10.88
N HIS A 38 2.22 -8.51 -12.08
CA HIS A 38 2.39 -9.91 -12.45
C HIS A 38 3.81 -10.45 -12.25
N HIS A 39 4.81 -9.56 -12.27
CA HIS A 39 6.19 -9.91 -11.95
C HIS A 39 6.33 -10.61 -10.58
N TYR A 40 5.50 -10.27 -9.60
CA TYR A 40 5.53 -10.83 -8.25
C TYR A 40 4.53 -11.96 -8.00
N ASP A 41 3.76 -12.40 -8.99
CA ASP A 41 2.75 -13.47 -8.82
C ASP A 41 3.39 -14.77 -8.31
N HIS A 42 4.64 -15.02 -8.67
CA HIS A 42 5.42 -16.17 -8.20
C HIS A 42 5.69 -16.16 -6.67
N LEU A 43 5.48 -15.03 -6.00
CA LEU A 43 5.59 -14.89 -4.54
C LEU A 43 4.24 -15.11 -3.83
N LEU A 44 3.13 -15.10 -4.55
CA LEU A 44 1.81 -15.31 -3.96
C LEU A 44 1.66 -16.78 -3.56
N ALA A 45 1.23 -17.02 -2.33
CA ALA A 45 0.93 -18.36 -1.87
C ALA A 45 -0.36 -18.85 -2.56
N PRO A 46 -0.37 -20.04 -3.19
CA PRO A 46 -1.63 -20.64 -3.62
C PRO A 46 -2.50 -20.98 -2.41
N GLU A 47 -3.82 -21.09 -2.60
CA GLU A 47 -4.78 -21.42 -1.53
C GLU A 47 -4.38 -22.70 -0.77
N THR A 48 -3.87 -23.70 -1.49
CA THR A 48 -3.42 -24.98 -0.93
C THR A 48 -2.20 -24.88 -0.01
N ALA A 49 -1.43 -23.79 -0.06
CA ALA A 49 -0.21 -23.65 0.73
C ALA A 49 -0.44 -23.00 2.10
N CYS A 50 -1.41 -22.09 2.21
CA CYS A 50 -1.61 -21.30 3.43
C CYS A 50 -3.09 -21.13 3.75
N GLY A 51 -3.67 -22.05 4.52
CA GLY A 51 -5.00 -21.85 5.10
C GLY A 51 -6.21 -22.09 4.20
N GLY A 52 -6.03 -22.32 2.89
CA GLY A 52 -7.13 -22.61 1.97
C GLY A 52 -8.07 -21.43 1.78
N GLU A 53 -9.37 -21.70 1.83
CA GLU A 53 -10.44 -20.69 1.74
C GLU A 53 -10.33 -19.59 2.82
N ARG A 54 -9.65 -19.89 3.94
CA ARG A 54 -9.40 -18.91 5.00
C ARG A 54 -8.53 -17.72 4.57
N GLN A 55 -7.84 -17.81 3.43
CA GLN A 55 -7.14 -16.64 2.87
C GLN A 55 -8.09 -15.49 2.51
N ALA A 56 -9.34 -15.80 2.16
CA ALA A 56 -10.33 -14.82 1.72
C ALA A 56 -11.55 -14.73 2.67
N ASN A 57 -11.68 -15.62 3.65
CA ASN A 57 -12.81 -15.62 4.57
C ASN A 57 -12.64 -14.57 5.67
N THR A 58 -13.28 -13.41 5.52
CA THR A 58 -13.27 -12.34 6.54
C THR A 58 -14.09 -12.65 7.79
N SER A 59 -14.76 -13.81 7.85
CA SER A 59 -15.52 -14.25 9.03
C SER A 59 -14.68 -15.06 10.02
N GLU A 60 -13.44 -15.39 9.67
CA GLU A 60 -12.47 -16.04 10.56
C GLU A 60 -12.09 -15.14 11.74
N THR A 61 -11.56 -15.73 12.81
CA THR A 61 -11.04 -14.94 13.92
C THR A 61 -9.79 -14.17 13.53
N SER A 62 -9.50 -13.05 14.21
CA SER A 62 -8.28 -12.28 13.97
C SER A 62 -7.02 -13.13 14.09
N SER A 63 -6.96 -14.04 15.06
CA SER A 63 -5.81 -14.94 15.24
C SER A 63 -5.62 -15.93 14.09
N GLU A 64 -6.71 -16.42 13.50
CA GLU A 64 -6.65 -17.30 12.33
C GLU A 64 -6.17 -16.54 11.10
N LEU A 65 -6.72 -15.34 10.86
CA LEU A 65 -6.29 -14.48 9.76
C LEU A 65 -4.81 -14.08 9.89
N GLU A 66 -4.35 -13.74 11.09
CA GLU A 66 -2.94 -13.45 11.35
C GLU A 66 -2.04 -14.67 11.08
N ALA A 67 -2.45 -15.87 11.48
CA ALA A 67 -1.70 -17.09 11.21
C ALA A 67 -1.59 -17.37 9.70
N VAL A 68 -2.69 -17.18 8.97
CA VAL A 68 -2.70 -17.29 7.50
C VAL A 68 -1.80 -16.23 6.87
N MET A 69 -1.88 -14.98 7.30
CA MET A 69 -1.00 -13.90 6.83
C MET A 69 0.48 -14.19 7.09
N ARG A 70 0.85 -14.71 8.28
CA ARG A 70 2.23 -15.13 8.59
C ARG A 70 2.71 -16.27 7.70
N CYS A 71 1.84 -17.24 7.40
CA CYS A 71 2.14 -18.32 6.45
C CYS A 71 2.44 -17.75 5.06
N MET A 72 1.58 -16.87 4.53
CA MET A 72 1.75 -16.29 3.20
C MET A 72 3.04 -15.47 3.08
N HIS A 73 3.38 -14.67 4.10
CA HIS A 73 4.66 -13.97 4.14
C HIS A 73 5.85 -14.94 4.18
N SER A 74 5.75 -16.03 4.94
CA SER A 74 6.81 -17.05 5.01
C SER A 74 6.95 -17.82 3.69
N HIS A 75 5.86 -18.05 2.96
CA HIS A 75 5.88 -18.62 1.62
C HIS A 75 6.67 -17.74 0.65
N ALA A 76 6.33 -16.44 0.57
CA ALA A 76 7.04 -15.48 -0.29
C ALA A 76 8.54 -15.38 0.08
N ARG A 77 8.87 -15.45 1.37
CA ARG A 77 10.26 -15.47 1.85
C ARG A 77 11.00 -16.73 1.41
N ALA A 78 10.36 -17.90 1.48
CA ALA A 78 10.96 -19.16 1.01
C ALA A 78 11.25 -19.11 -0.50
N LYS A 79 10.35 -18.52 -1.30
CA LYS A 79 10.56 -18.31 -2.76
C LYS A 79 11.78 -17.44 -3.08
N THR A 80 12.23 -16.62 -2.13
CA THR A 80 13.39 -15.73 -2.27
C THR A 80 14.60 -16.18 -1.44
N GLY A 81 14.61 -17.44 -0.96
CA GLY A 81 15.73 -18.00 -0.20
C GLY A 81 15.89 -17.42 1.21
N ARG A 82 14.85 -16.78 1.76
CA ARG A 82 14.85 -16.19 3.10
C ARG A 82 14.19 -17.12 4.11
N ARG A 83 14.72 -17.13 5.33
CA ARG A 83 14.15 -17.89 6.46
C ARG A 83 12.70 -17.47 6.75
N ALA A 84 11.85 -18.41 7.14
CA ALA A 84 10.48 -18.15 7.58
C ALA A 84 10.42 -17.15 8.74
N LEU A 85 9.28 -16.47 8.88
CA LEU A 85 9.04 -15.58 10.01
C LEU A 85 8.73 -16.40 11.26
N SER A 86 9.25 -15.96 12.40
CA SER A 86 8.89 -16.51 13.71
C SER A 86 7.75 -15.70 14.30
N ASP A 87 6.84 -16.39 15.00
CA ASP A 87 5.82 -15.72 15.79
C ASP A 87 6.43 -15.02 17.01
N ASN A 88 5.85 -13.89 17.41
CA ASN A 88 6.34 -13.11 18.54
C ASN A 88 5.21 -12.32 19.20
N SER A 89 4.85 -12.72 20.43
CA SER A 89 3.73 -12.12 21.17
C SER A 89 3.90 -10.64 21.50
N LEU A 90 5.14 -10.13 21.61
CA LEU A 90 5.38 -8.70 21.81
C LEU A 90 5.04 -7.93 20.52
N LEU A 91 5.44 -8.44 19.37
CA LEU A 91 5.13 -7.80 18.08
C LEU A 91 3.64 -7.88 17.74
N VAL A 92 2.94 -8.94 18.14
CA VAL A 92 1.47 -9.03 18.05
C VAL A 92 0.83 -7.93 18.90
N ARG A 93 1.17 -7.83 20.18
CA ARG A 93 0.67 -6.76 21.07
C ARG A 93 0.96 -5.35 20.55
N SER A 94 2.15 -5.16 19.96
CA SER A 94 2.50 -3.87 19.33
C SER A 94 1.59 -3.55 18.14
N SER A 95 1.29 -4.55 17.32
CA SER A 95 0.42 -4.42 16.14
C SER A 95 -1.03 -4.14 16.54
N ASP A 96 -1.55 -4.79 17.58
CA ASP A 96 -2.88 -4.52 18.13
C ASP A 96 -3.02 -3.07 18.61
N ALA A 97 -2.04 -2.61 19.40
CA ALA A 97 -2.03 -1.24 19.91
C ALA A 97 -1.92 -0.20 18.79
N LYS A 98 -1.18 -0.51 17.73
CA LYS A 98 -1.08 0.32 16.52
C LYS A 98 -2.42 0.40 15.78
N SER A 99 -3.07 -0.73 15.54
CA SER A 99 -4.38 -0.77 14.89
C SER A 99 -5.44 -0.02 15.71
N ALA A 100 -5.42 -0.17 17.04
CA ALA A 100 -6.29 0.60 17.94
C ALA A 100 -6.05 2.12 17.87
N ASP A 101 -4.81 2.56 17.64
CA ASP A 101 -4.52 3.98 17.39
C ASP A 101 -5.09 4.47 16.07
N MET A 102 -4.96 3.68 15.00
CA MET A 102 -5.53 4.04 13.70
C MET A 102 -7.04 4.24 13.78
N LEU A 103 -7.74 3.34 14.49
CA LEU A 103 -9.18 3.42 14.70
C LEU A 103 -9.54 4.63 15.58
N ARG A 104 -8.90 4.78 16.74
CA ARG A 104 -9.22 5.85 17.70
C ARG A 104 -9.00 7.25 17.12
N CYS A 105 -7.97 7.43 16.32
CA CYS A 105 -7.62 8.73 15.74
C CYS A 105 -8.12 8.92 14.31
N GLY A 106 -8.82 7.93 13.73
CA GLY A 106 -9.32 7.99 12.35
C GLY A 106 -8.19 8.16 11.31
N GLN A 107 -7.03 7.54 11.54
CA GLN A 107 -5.81 7.74 10.75
C GLN A 107 -5.18 6.42 10.35
N PHE A 108 -5.38 5.99 9.10
CA PHE A 108 -4.61 4.90 8.52
C PHE A 108 -3.20 5.40 8.13
N SER A 109 -2.27 5.35 9.10
CA SER A 109 -0.95 5.97 8.97
C SER A 109 0.10 5.29 9.83
N HIS A 110 1.33 5.19 9.32
CA HIS A 110 2.51 4.83 10.11
C HIS A 110 2.73 5.74 11.33
N ARG A 111 2.12 6.93 11.35
CA ARG A 111 2.19 7.88 12.47
C ARG A 111 0.85 8.19 13.13
N ALA A 112 -0.11 7.26 13.08
CA ALA A 112 -1.42 7.40 13.73
C ALA A 112 -1.33 7.98 15.16
N CYS A 113 -2.21 8.94 15.45
CA CYS A 113 -2.21 9.70 16.71
C CYS A 113 -0.92 10.49 16.99
N GLY A 114 -0.14 10.84 15.96
CA GLY A 114 1.12 11.58 16.10
C GLY A 114 2.28 10.78 16.68
N ARG A 115 2.12 9.47 16.88
CA ARG A 115 3.14 8.58 17.44
C ARG A 115 4.13 8.16 16.35
N SER A 116 5.39 7.90 16.73
CA SER A 116 6.37 7.35 15.79
C SER A 116 6.02 5.91 15.41
N THR A 117 6.50 5.43 14.26
CA THR A 117 6.24 4.07 13.76
C THR A 117 6.62 2.99 14.77
N LEU A 118 7.75 3.15 15.48
CA LEU A 118 8.24 2.16 16.45
C LEU A 118 7.74 2.41 17.89
N TYR A 119 6.82 3.36 18.10
CA TYR A 119 6.35 3.72 19.44
C TYR A 119 5.85 2.50 20.23
N HIS A 120 4.95 1.70 19.64
CA HIS A 120 4.40 0.53 20.34
C HIS A 120 5.40 -0.62 20.47
N VAL A 121 6.31 -0.78 19.49
CA VAL A 121 7.40 -1.77 19.55
C VAL A 121 8.27 -1.54 20.79
N HIS A 122 8.65 -0.27 21.04
CA HIS A 122 9.39 0.10 22.24
C HIS A 122 8.53 0.02 23.51
N ARG A 123 7.26 0.43 23.44
CA ARG A 123 6.35 0.44 24.59
C ARG A 123 6.06 -0.95 25.14
N VAL A 124 5.99 -1.97 24.29
CA VAL A 124 5.84 -3.37 24.73
C VAL A 124 7.16 -3.99 25.18
N GLY A 125 8.28 -3.28 25.03
CA GLY A 125 9.61 -3.75 25.44
C GLY A 125 10.33 -4.61 24.39
N TYR A 126 9.89 -4.63 23.13
CA TYR A 126 10.59 -5.38 22.09
C TYR A 126 11.90 -4.68 21.71
N THR A 127 12.98 -5.14 22.33
CA THR A 127 14.34 -4.62 22.17
C THR A 127 15.31 -5.81 22.09
N PRO A 128 15.31 -6.55 20.98
CA PRO A 128 16.23 -7.68 20.83
C PRO A 128 17.67 -7.20 20.97
N GLY A 129 18.50 -7.98 21.66
CA GLY A 129 19.92 -7.66 21.83
C GLY A 129 20.67 -7.63 20.49
N GLY A 130 21.76 -6.85 20.43
CA GLY A 130 22.61 -6.73 19.26
C GLY A 130 22.06 -5.77 18.19
N CYS A 131 22.55 -5.93 16.95
CA CYS A 131 22.08 -5.13 15.82
C CYS A 131 20.72 -5.64 15.35
N TRP A 132 19.69 -4.80 15.46
CA TRP A 132 18.35 -5.11 14.99
C TRP A 132 17.70 -3.90 14.30
N GLY A 133 16.67 -4.19 13.51
CA GLY A 133 15.82 -3.19 12.89
C GLY A 133 14.38 -3.69 12.80
N ALA A 134 13.45 -2.77 12.58
CA ALA A 134 12.04 -3.08 12.40
C ALA A 134 11.44 -2.22 11.27
N ALA A 135 10.46 -2.80 10.59
CA ALA A 135 9.65 -2.15 9.58
C ALA A 135 8.19 -2.54 9.79
N GLU A 136 7.28 -1.68 9.34
CA GLU A 136 5.85 -1.86 9.52
C GLU A 136 5.18 -1.90 8.14
N ASN A 137 4.39 -2.93 7.88
CA ASN A 137 3.44 -2.97 6.78
C ASN A 137 2.04 -2.78 7.36
N ILE A 138 1.23 -1.91 6.75
CA ILE A 138 -0.16 -1.68 7.15
C ILE A 138 -1.05 -1.90 5.95
N ALA A 139 -2.19 -2.55 6.16
CA ALA A 139 -3.19 -2.79 5.13
C ALA A 139 -4.57 -2.38 5.64
N TRP A 140 -5.37 -1.85 4.74
CA TRP A 140 -6.78 -1.55 4.92
C TRP A 140 -7.54 -2.23 3.78
N GLY A 141 -8.72 -2.78 4.06
CA GLY A 141 -9.63 -3.29 3.04
C GLY A 141 -11.06 -2.90 3.36
N ARG A 142 -11.89 -2.68 2.33
CA ARG A 142 -13.35 -2.76 2.43
C ARG A 142 -13.79 -4.16 2.02
N ALA A 143 -14.84 -4.68 2.66
CA ALA A 143 -15.41 -6.00 2.35
C ALA A 143 -15.79 -6.22 0.86
N THR A 144 -15.88 -5.16 0.06
CA THR A 144 -16.16 -5.21 -1.39
C THR A 144 -14.94 -5.00 -2.29
N SER A 145 -13.74 -4.78 -1.73
CA SER A 145 -12.52 -4.47 -2.49
C SER A 145 -11.32 -5.35 -2.13
N GLY A 146 -11.49 -6.27 -1.17
CA GLY A 146 -10.45 -7.23 -0.76
C GLY A 146 -10.44 -8.54 -1.56
N ALA A 147 -11.45 -8.78 -2.39
CA ALA A 147 -11.41 -9.87 -3.34
C ALA A 147 -10.56 -9.45 -4.54
N CYS A 148 -9.40 -10.08 -4.71
CA CYS A 148 -8.86 -10.26 -6.06
C CYS A 148 -9.94 -11.01 -6.86
N ALA A 149 -10.78 -10.28 -7.59
CA ALA A 149 -11.63 -10.88 -8.60
C ALA A 149 -10.69 -11.51 -9.63
N ARG A 150 -10.61 -12.84 -9.61
CA ARG A 150 -9.98 -13.60 -10.69
C ARG A 150 -10.85 -13.38 -11.94
N SER A 151 -10.28 -12.70 -12.93
CA SER A 151 -10.70 -12.75 -14.34
C SER A 151 -10.44 -14.13 -14.92
#